data_AF-A0A1G0X081-F1
#
_entry.id   AF-A0A1G0X081-F1
#
_cell.length_a   1.000
_cell.length_b   1.000
_cell.length_c   1.000
_cell.angle_alpha   90.00
_cell.angle_beta   90.00
_cell.angle_gamma   90.00
#
_symmetry.space_group_name_H-M   'P 1'
#
loop_
_entity.id
_entity.type
_entity.pdbx_description
1 polymer ?
#
loop_
_entity_poly.entity_id
_entity_poly.type
_entity_poly.pdbx_seq_one_letter_code
_entity_poly.pdbx_strand_id
1 'polypeptide(L)'
;MNLLRKFCLGQVIFLFLLPRTFAGTAPVVPVAPKMNTFTISLPSNPSTGYSWSVVNYDKKLIKFIKQKYQPPKKDPKLIGMGGITNFYFSCLPKIKRPASTDVELKYARPWEKNSGKITKVVVVFTK
;
A
#
# COMPACT_ATOMS: atom_id res chain seq x y z
N MET A 1 26.39 -16.53 -46.45
CA MET A 1 25.84 -15.36 -47.16
C MET A 1 24.69 -14.81 -46.32
N ASN A 2 24.98 -13.67 -45.68
CA ASN A 2 24.12 -12.58 -45.18
C ASN A 2 22.66 -12.90 -44.79
N LEU A 3 22.31 -12.80 -43.51
CA LEU A 3 22.01 -11.56 -42.76
C LEU A 3 20.56 -11.09 -43.01
N LEU A 4 19.68 -11.26 -42.01
CA LEU A 4 18.69 -10.23 -41.74
C LEU A 4 18.30 -10.23 -40.25
N ARG A 5 18.89 -9.25 -39.54
CA ARG A 5 18.48 -8.77 -38.23
C ARG A 5 17.03 -8.28 -38.29
N LYS A 6 16.23 -8.63 -37.30
CA LYS A 6 15.11 -7.78 -36.85
C LYS A 6 15.30 -7.48 -35.36
N PHE A 7 15.39 -6.18 -35.11
CA PHE A 7 15.61 -5.50 -33.85
C PHE A 7 14.24 -5.05 -33.28
N CYS A 8 14.21 -4.65 -32.01
CA CYS A 8 13.09 -4.01 -31.28
C CYS A 8 11.92 -4.93 -30.89
N LEU A 9 11.43 -4.96 -29.64
CA LEU A 9 11.65 -4.18 -28.43
C LEU A 9 11.40 -5.12 -27.24
N GLY A 10 12.31 -5.14 -26.28
CA GLY A 10 12.15 -5.92 -25.05
C GLY A 10 10.93 -5.45 -24.26
N GLN A 11 9.94 -6.33 -24.11
CA GLN A 11 8.98 -6.19 -23.03
C GLN A 11 9.69 -6.50 -21.72
N VAL A 12 10.22 -5.45 -21.07
CA VAL A 12 10.57 -5.52 -19.66
C VAL A 12 9.25 -5.63 -18.90
N ILE A 13 8.79 -6.87 -18.72
CA ILE A 13 7.73 -7.19 -17.76
C ILE A 13 8.34 -6.91 -16.39
N PHE A 14 8.09 -5.71 -15.88
CA PHE A 14 8.38 -5.36 -14.50
C PHE A 14 7.36 -6.12 -13.64
N LEU A 15 7.67 -7.39 -13.37
CA LEU A 15 6.94 -8.23 -12.44
C LEU A 15 7.13 -7.61 -11.06
N PHE A 16 6.24 -6.70 -10.67
CA PHE A 16 6.06 -6.33 -9.27
C PHE A 16 5.66 -7.61 -8.54
N LEU A 17 6.66 -8.32 -8.03
CA LEU A 17 6.50 -9.33 -6.99
C LEU A 17 5.73 -8.66 -5.86
N LEU A 18 4.42 -8.92 -5.77
CA LEU A 18 3.71 -8.67 -4.53
C LEU A 18 4.41 -9.57 -3.50
N PRO A 19 5.07 -9.04 -2.47
CA PRO A 19 5.60 -9.90 -1.42
C PRO A 19 4.41 -10.66 -0.84
N ARG A 20 4.42 -11.99 -0.98
CA ARG A 20 3.56 -12.88 -0.21
C ARG A 20 3.96 -12.66 1.24
N THR A 21 3.16 -11.89 1.97
CA THR A 21 3.40 -11.65 3.39
C THR A 21 3.16 -12.97 4.14
N PHE A 22 4.21 -13.49 4.75
CA PHE A 22 4.10 -14.51 5.80
C PHE A 22 3.24 -13.94 6.93
N ALA A 23 2.21 -14.67 7.33
CA ALA A 23 1.37 -14.32 8.47
C ALA A 23 2.20 -14.42 9.76
N GLY A 24 2.68 -13.28 10.28
CA GLY A 24 3.44 -13.21 11.52
C GLY A 24 4.20 -11.90 11.72
N THR A 25 4.61 -11.24 10.63
CA THR A 25 5.38 -9.99 10.69
C THR A 25 4.52 -8.80 10.30
N ALA A 26 4.68 -7.66 10.98
CA ALA A 26 4.03 -6.40 10.61
C ALA A 26 4.33 -6.06 9.13
N PRO A 27 3.34 -5.59 8.33
CA PRO A 27 3.59 -5.19 6.95
C PRO A 27 4.67 -4.10 6.89
N VAL A 28 5.64 -4.28 6.01
CA VAL A 28 6.75 -3.32 5.82
C VAL A 28 6.64 -2.67 4.44
N VAL A 29 6.77 -1.35 4.39
CA VAL A 29 6.76 -0.56 3.14
C VAL A 29 8.09 0.19 2.99
N PRO A 30 8.95 -0.18 2.03
CA PRO A 30 10.18 0.54 1.77
C PRO A 30 9.92 1.82 0.97
N VAL A 31 10.62 2.90 1.32
CA VAL A 31 10.55 4.21 0.66
C VAL A 31 11.95 4.68 0.32
N ALA A 32 12.24 4.78 -0.98
CA ALA A 32 13.55 5.22 -1.46
C ALA A 32 13.82 6.72 -1.17
N PRO A 33 15.08 7.17 -1.07
CA PRO A 33 15.42 8.57 -0.77
C PRO A 33 14.76 9.57 -1.72
N LYS A 34 14.71 9.24 -3.02
CA LYS A 34 14.14 10.10 -4.08
C LYS A 34 12.61 10.03 -4.19
N MET A 35 11.95 9.14 -3.45
CA MET A 35 10.50 9.03 -3.45
C MET A 35 9.88 10.05 -2.49
N ASN A 36 8.99 10.89 -3.02
CA ASN A 36 8.24 11.89 -2.24
C ASN A 36 6.84 11.40 -1.86
N THR A 37 6.36 10.32 -2.48
CA THR A 37 5.09 9.69 -2.14
C THR A 37 5.27 8.18 -2.08
N PHE A 38 4.43 7.52 -1.30
CA PHE A 38 4.36 6.07 -1.21
C PHE A 38 2.92 5.63 -0.94
N THR A 39 2.67 4.33 -1.15
CA THR A 39 1.35 3.74 -0.98
C THR A 39 1.42 2.59 0.01
N ILE A 40 0.49 2.56 0.96
CA ILE A 40 0.23 1.39 1.80
C ILE A 40 -1.01 0.70 1.23
N SER A 41 -0.90 -0.59 0.90
CA SER A 41 -1.98 -1.38 0.31
C SER A 41 -2.41 -2.47 1.27
N LEU A 42 -3.68 -2.48 1.67
CA LEU A 42 -4.23 -3.48 2.58
C LEU A 42 -5.44 -4.20 1.96
N PRO A 43 -5.58 -5.53 2.16
CA PRO A 43 -6.79 -6.24 1.78
C PRO A 43 -8.03 -5.62 2.42
N SER A 44 -9.12 -5.50 1.66
CA SER A 44 -10.34 -4.82 2.11
C SER A 44 -11.56 -5.48 1.47
N ASN A 45 -12.64 -5.66 2.23
CA ASN A 45 -13.91 -6.14 1.69
C ASN A 45 -15.08 -5.24 2.13
N PRO A 46 -15.32 -4.12 1.42
CA PRO A 46 -16.38 -3.18 1.76
C PRO A 46 -17.80 -3.79 1.76
N SER A 47 -18.03 -4.90 1.05
CA SER A 47 -19.34 -5.59 1.02
C SER A 47 -19.77 -6.12 2.39
N THR A 48 -18.83 -6.27 3.33
CA THR A 48 -19.10 -6.75 4.71
C THR A 48 -19.44 -5.61 5.68
N GLY A 49 -19.44 -4.37 5.20
CA GLY A 49 -19.59 -3.15 6.01
C GLY A 49 -18.31 -2.67 6.69
N TYR A 50 -17.20 -3.43 6.57
CA TYR A 50 -15.91 -3.03 7.12
C TYR A 50 -15.20 -2.02 6.22
N SER A 51 -14.47 -1.10 6.84
CA SER A 51 -13.63 -0.13 6.16
C SER A 51 -12.34 0.11 6.93
N TRP A 52 -11.32 0.58 6.21
CA TRP A 52 -10.07 1.00 6.82
C TRP A 52 -10.09 2.50 7.12
N SER A 53 -9.44 2.89 8.22
CA SER A 53 -9.25 4.28 8.64
C SER A 53 -7.82 4.49 9.15
N VAL A 54 -7.29 5.70 8.95
CA VAL A 54 -5.98 6.10 9.50
C VAL A 54 -6.17 6.54 10.94
N VAL A 55 -5.48 5.89 11.87
CA VAL A 55 -5.56 6.17 13.32
C VAL A 55 -4.42 7.09 13.72
N ASN A 56 -3.19 6.70 13.42
CA ASN A 56 -2.00 7.42 13.88
C ASN A 56 -0.84 7.29 12.89
N TYR A 57 -0.03 8.34 12.82
CA TYR A 57 1.23 8.40 12.08
C TYR A 57 2.01 9.65 12.49
N ASP A 58 3.32 9.67 12.22
CA ASP A 58 4.13 10.87 12.46
C ASP A 58 3.85 11.96 11.39
N LYS A 59 3.02 12.94 11.78
CA LYS A 59 2.64 14.10 10.96
C LYS A 59 3.81 15.05 10.66
N LYS A 60 4.93 14.94 11.36
CA LYS A 60 6.15 15.71 11.06
C LYS A 60 6.94 15.09 9.91
N LEU A 61 6.81 13.78 9.70
CA LEU A 61 7.55 13.04 8.66
C LEU A 61 6.75 12.87 7.37
N ILE A 62 5.48 12.51 7.50
CA ILE A 62 4.62 12.16 6.36
C ILE A 62 3.26 12.83 6.49
N LYS A 63 2.57 13.01 5.37
CA LYS A 63 1.22 13.57 5.30
C LYS A 63 0.32 12.58 4.56
N PHE A 64 -0.82 12.26 5.17
CA PHE A 64 -1.87 11.50 4.50
C PHE A 64 -2.52 12.35 3.40
N ILE A 65 -2.63 11.79 2.20
CA ILE A 65 -3.19 12.48 1.03
C ILE A 65 -4.64 12.03 0.82
N LYS A 66 -4.84 10.73 0.63
CA LYS A 66 -6.14 10.12 0.33
C LYS A 66 -6.10 8.62 0.50
N GLN A 67 -7.27 8.00 0.56
CA GLN A 67 -7.42 6.56 0.39
C GLN A 67 -8.35 6.23 -0.78
N LYS A 68 -8.12 5.09 -1.43
CA LYS A 68 -8.96 4.60 -2.54
C LYS A 68 -9.11 3.09 -2.48
N TYR A 69 -10.35 2.61 -2.45
CA TYR A 69 -10.65 1.20 -2.68
C TYR A 69 -10.49 0.85 -4.16
N GLN A 70 -9.82 -0.26 -4.42
CA GLN A 70 -9.65 -0.87 -5.73
C GLN A 70 -10.31 -2.26 -5.68
N PRO A 71 -11.36 -2.51 -6.48
CA PRO A 71 -11.95 -3.83 -6.59
C PRO A 71 -10.96 -4.84 -7.19
N PRO A 72 -11.17 -6.15 -7.00
CA PRO A 72 -10.35 -7.19 -7.61
C PRO A 72 -10.32 -7.05 -9.14
N LYS A 73 -9.14 -7.25 -9.74
CA LYS A 73 -8.93 -7.09 -11.20
C LYS A 73 -9.58 -8.19 -12.03
N LYS A 74 -9.85 -9.36 -11.44
CA LYS A 74 -10.42 -10.52 -12.13
C LYS A 74 -11.90 -10.65 -11.80
N ASP A 75 -12.70 -10.66 -12.85
CA ASP A 75 -14.11 -10.99 -12.93
C ASP A 75 -15.08 -10.11 -12.10
N PRO A 76 -15.66 -9.05 -12.71
CA PRO A 76 -16.62 -8.17 -12.03
C PRO A 76 -17.94 -8.88 -11.66
N LYS A 77 -18.13 -10.14 -12.05
CA LYS A 77 -19.35 -10.93 -11.79
C LYS A 77 -19.38 -11.58 -10.40
N LEU A 78 -18.29 -11.56 -9.65
CA LEU A 78 -18.24 -12.15 -8.30
C LEU A 78 -18.62 -11.12 -7.23
N ILE A 79 -19.91 -11.07 -6.93
CA ILE A 79 -20.48 -10.22 -5.88
C ILE A 79 -19.86 -10.61 -4.53
N GLY A 80 -19.42 -9.61 -3.76
CA GLY A 80 -18.87 -9.79 -2.41
C GLY A 80 -17.38 -10.11 -2.33
N MET A 81 -16.68 -10.22 -3.47
CA MET A 81 -15.23 -10.41 -3.47
C MET A 81 -14.50 -9.17 -2.93
N GLY A 82 -13.59 -9.39 -1.99
CA GLY A 82 -12.72 -8.34 -1.47
C GLY A 82 -11.72 -7.83 -2.50
N GLY A 83 -11.29 -6.59 -2.31
CA GLY A 83 -10.25 -5.93 -3.09
C GLY A 83 -9.14 -5.39 -2.18
N ILE A 84 -8.59 -4.23 -2.56
CA ILE A 84 -7.47 -3.59 -1.86
C ILE A 84 -7.85 -2.14 -1.57
N THR A 85 -7.67 -1.68 -0.34
CA THR A 85 -7.66 -0.24 -0.04
C THR A 85 -6.23 0.27 -0.09
N ASN A 86 -6.00 1.32 -0.89
CA ASN A 86 -4.71 1.98 -1.03
C ASN A 86 -4.72 3.31 -0.27
N PHE A 87 -3.73 3.52 0.58
CA PHE A 87 -3.49 4.75 1.31
C PHE A 87 -2.29 5.47 0.71
N TYR A 88 -2.50 6.70 0.26
CA TYR A 88 -1.47 7.52 -0.36
C TYR A 88 -0.91 8.51 0.66
N PHE A 89 0.41 8.50 0.83
CA PHE A 89 1.13 9.41 1.71
C PHE A 89 2.19 10.19 0.93
N SER A 90 2.47 11.42 1.37
CA SER A 90 3.64 12.20 0.92
C SER A 90 4.64 12.36 2.06
N CYS A 91 5.93 12.22 1.76
CA CYS A 91 7.01 12.58 2.66
C CYS A 91 7.20 14.10 2.71
N LEU A 92 7.38 14.67 3.90
CA LEU A 92 7.63 16.09 4.06
C LEU A 92 9.12 16.42 3.76
N PRO A 93 9.40 17.44 2.94
CA PRO A 93 10.76 17.70 2.45
C PRO A 93 11.70 18.35 3.48
N LYS A 94 11.15 18.91 4.56
CA LYS A 94 11.88 19.78 5.50
C LYS A 94 12.62 19.02 6.60
N ILE A 95 12.51 17.69 6.67
CA ILE A 95 13.05 16.90 7.79
C ILE A 95 13.89 15.73 7.26
N LYS A 96 15.04 15.50 7.88
CA LYS A 96 15.86 14.31 7.63
C LYS A 96 15.05 13.07 8.03
N ARG A 97 14.85 12.16 7.09
CA ARG A 97 14.08 10.94 7.33
C ARG A 97 14.83 10.03 8.32
N PRO A 98 14.17 9.49 9.36
CA PRO A 98 14.76 8.47 10.24
C PRO A 98 14.90 7.13 9.49
N ALA A 99 15.33 6.06 10.17
CA ALA A 99 15.37 4.73 9.57
C ALA A 99 13.96 4.19 9.23
N SER A 100 12.97 4.46 10.08
CA SER A 100 11.59 4.03 9.88
C SER A 100 10.59 4.91 10.64
N THR A 101 9.31 4.77 10.30
CA THR A 101 8.17 5.31 11.03
C THR A 101 7.00 4.33 10.98
N ASP A 102 6.14 4.36 11.99
CA ASP A 102 4.92 3.55 12.03
C ASP A 102 3.72 4.32 11.46
N VAL A 103 2.81 3.57 10.83
CA VAL A 103 1.46 4.02 10.46
C VAL A 103 0.45 3.02 11.02
N GLU A 104 -0.49 3.50 11.82
CA GLU A 104 -1.54 2.69 12.42
C GLU A 104 -2.85 2.85 11.65
N LEU A 105 -3.38 1.74 11.19
CA LEU A 105 -4.59 1.63 10.39
C LEU A 105 -5.59 0.75 11.12
N LYS A 106 -6.85 1.17 11.23
CA LYS A 106 -7.92 0.40 11.87
C LYS A 106 -8.89 -0.13 10.83
N TYR A 107 -9.17 -1.43 10.88
CA TYR A 107 -10.22 -2.08 10.11
C TYR A 107 -11.43 -2.36 10.98
N ALA A 108 -12.52 -1.65 10.74
CA ALA A 108 -13.75 -1.74 11.53
C ALA A 108 -14.97 -1.33 10.72
N ARG A 109 -16.15 -1.68 11.22
CA ARG A 109 -17.41 -1.06 10.82
C ARG A 109 -17.49 0.33 11.45
N PRO A 110 -17.72 1.40 10.66
CA PRO A 110 -17.72 2.77 11.19
C PRO A 110 -18.70 3.03 12.35
N TRP A 111 -19.77 2.23 12.45
CA TRP A 111 -20.79 2.35 13.48
C TRP A 111 -20.52 1.53 14.76
N GLU A 112 -19.48 0.69 14.79
CA GLU A 112 -19.13 -0.10 15.98
C GLU A 112 -18.07 0.62 16.81
N LYS A 113 -18.42 1.00 18.06
CA LYS A 113 -17.58 1.88 18.89
C LYS A 113 -16.29 1.22 19.39
N ASN A 114 -16.37 -0.03 19.84
CA ASN A 114 -15.28 -0.71 20.57
C ASN A 114 -14.75 -1.96 19.85
N SER A 115 -15.00 -2.10 18.56
CA SER A 115 -14.49 -3.22 17.75
C SER A 115 -13.43 -2.75 16.75
N GLY A 116 -12.77 -3.73 16.13
CA GLY A 116 -11.87 -3.52 14.99
C GLY A 116 -10.43 -3.93 15.24
N LYS A 117 -9.75 -4.26 14.15
CA LYS A 117 -8.34 -4.68 14.18
C LYS A 117 -7.44 -3.48 13.87
N ILE A 118 -6.52 -3.19 14.78
CA ILE A 118 -5.43 -2.25 14.52
C ILE A 118 -4.30 -3.01 13.83
N THR A 119 -3.89 -2.51 12.67
CA THR A 119 -2.73 -2.98 11.92
C THR A 119 -1.69 -1.88 11.91
N LYS A 120 -0.53 -2.17 12.50
CA LYS A 120 0.65 -1.32 12.41
C LYS A 120 1.43 -1.69 11.15
N VAL A 121 1.72 -0.69 10.33
CA VAL A 121 2.55 -0.81 9.13
C VAL A 121 3.84 -0.03 9.37
N VAL A 122 4.98 -0.70 9.18
CA VAL A 122 6.29 -0.08 9.34
C VAL A 122 6.74 0.46 7.99
N VAL A 123 6.93 1.78 7.90
CA VAL A 123 7.48 2.44 6.72
C VAL A 123 8.98 2.59 6.94
N VAL A 124 9.79 1.94 6.11
CA VAL A 124 11.26 1.97 6.20
C VAL A 124 11.79 2.93 5.14
N PHE A 125 12.54 3.94 5.57
CA PHE A 125 13.22 4.85 4.66
C PHE A 125 14.58 4.26 4.32
N THR A 126 14.78 3.87 3.06
CA THR A 126 16.07 3.34 2.63
C THR A 126 17.07 4.48 2.48
N LYS A 127 18.36 4.16 2.67
CA LYS A 127 19.46 5.10 2.43
C LYS A 127 19.80 5.19 0.94
#